data_AF-A0A9X0AKX1-F1
#
_entry.id   AF-A0A9X0AKX1-F1
#
_cell.length_a   1.000
_cell.length_b   1.000
_cell.length_c   1.000
_cell.angle_alpha   90.00
_cell.angle_beta   90.00
_cell.angle_gamma   90.00
#
_symmetry.space_group_name_H-M   'P 1'
#
loop_
_entity.id
_entity.type
_entity.pdbx_description
1 polymer ?
#
loop_
_entity_poly.entity_id
_entity_poly.type
_entity_poly.pdbx_seq_one_letter_code
_entity_poly.pdbx_strand_id
1 'polypeptide(L)'
;MTVRLIDVETTIDPDTEKESKVVTVLATYRVCRKVLTDNSPVFNACLRIWTMESKQTVLDIQDGTVKSWELWFRILHDRMVPEMHEVEVKEIYEAIEICGYRRMDIQRLVDWSPKWFLNQKIDKISLNDMRSLLYVAKELDRIKEFHFMTRKLAYGMSHHVQEENPSRHRHLHLPHAVMGALNAARGSLHSKLLKGVFDPIDWFLDQKCSCRADSHFAYSSGLRKIGIWPIESCNKKSVQEILDSFDKFVCEIPKNACMECKSHLSSTTIAHIRNSVQSHFGGLCLDCMENSGEESEARFVYYRNDVKKAWDSVCRISHGQSSWYWSNMGKKEVMQAHQERKKRAYENRQRFGF
;
A
#
# COMPACT_ATOMS: atom_id res chain seq x y z
N MET A 1 32.39 18.23 16.72
CA MET A 1 31.55 18.06 17.91
C MET A 1 31.28 16.58 18.08
N THR A 2 31.10 16.12 19.30
CA THR A 2 30.76 14.72 19.59
C THR A 2 29.28 14.64 19.93
N VAL A 3 28.58 13.65 19.38
CA VAL A 3 27.21 13.31 19.78
C VAL A 3 27.24 11.91 20.35
N ARG A 4 26.64 11.70 21.52
CA ARG A 4 26.51 10.37 22.14
C ARG A 4 25.04 9.98 22.16
N LEU A 5 24.73 8.82 21.60
CA LEU A 5 23.44 8.18 21.85
C LEU A 5 23.52 7.50 23.20
N ILE A 6 22.64 7.89 24.12
CA ILE A 6 22.61 7.37 25.48
C ILE A 6 21.26 6.71 25.77
N ASP A 7 21.31 5.69 26.63
CA ASP A 7 20.16 5.12 27.30
C ASP A 7 20.19 5.52 28.78
N VAL A 8 19.03 5.79 29.36
CA VAL A 8 18.91 6.25 30.75
C VAL A 8 17.92 5.37 31.48
N GLU A 9 18.45 4.44 32.28
CA GLU A 9 17.65 3.62 33.17
C GLU A 9 17.46 4.37 34.50
N THR A 10 16.21 4.51 34.91
CA THR A 10 15.86 5.12 36.19
C THR A 10 15.41 4.02 37.14
N THR A 11 16.16 3.80 38.21
CA THR A 11 15.79 2.87 39.28
C THR A 11 15.37 3.67 40.51
N ILE A 12 14.25 3.25 41.10
CA ILE A 12 13.76 3.83 42.35
C ILE A 12 14.06 2.80 43.43
N ASP A 13 14.85 3.20 44.42
CA ASP A 13 15.10 2.38 45.60
C ASP A 13 13.78 2.19 46.37
N PRO A 14 13.33 0.95 46.60
CA PRO A 14 12.00 0.68 47.15
C PRO A 14 11.86 1.04 48.64
N ASP A 15 12.97 1.19 49.38
CA ASP A 15 12.96 1.50 50.80
C ASP A 15 13.18 2.99 51.08
N THR A 16 13.88 3.69 50.19
CA THR A 16 14.27 5.10 50.35
C THR A 16 13.59 6.07 49.39
N GLU A 17 12.79 5.56 48.44
CA GLU A 17 12.18 6.30 47.31
C GLU A 17 13.18 7.12 46.49
N LYS A 18 14.48 6.83 46.62
CA LYS A 18 15.53 7.62 46.00
C LYS A 18 15.71 7.19 44.55
N GLU A 19 15.53 8.16 43.66
CA GLU A 19 15.74 7.97 42.22
C GLU A 19 17.24 7.95 41.90
N SER A 20 17.71 6.88 41.24
CA SER A 20 19.06 6.81 40.69
C SER A 20 19.01 6.58 39.18
N LYS A 21 19.87 7.29 38.44
CA LYS A 21 19.92 7.25 36.98
C LYS A 21 21.21 6.61 36.53
N VAL A 22 21.11 5.48 35.83
CA VAL A 22 22.22 4.83 35.16
C VAL A 22 22.21 5.27 33.70
N VAL A 23 23.28 5.92 33.27
CA VAL A 23 23.43 6.40 31.89
C VAL A 23 24.41 5.48 31.14
N THR A 24 23.93 4.82 30.11
CA THR A 24 24.71 3.94 29.24
C THR A 24 24.94 4.61 27.90
N VAL A 25 26.19 4.73 27.45
CA VAL A 25 26.51 5.25 26.11
C VAL A 25 26.41 4.11 25.10
N LEU A 26 25.41 4.18 24.21
CA LEU A 26 25.18 3.18 23.18
C LEU A 26 26.09 3.37 21.96
N ALA A 27 26.33 4.63 21.56
CA ALA A 27 27.20 4.96 20.44
C ALA A 27 27.74 6.39 20.56
N THR A 28 28.88 6.64 19.91
CA THR A 28 29.50 7.97 19.84
C THR A 28 29.81 8.32 18.40
N TYR A 29 29.36 9.52 17.99
CA TYR A 29 29.50 10.04 16.63
C TYR A 29 30.32 11.32 16.63
N ARG A 30 31.24 11.44 15.68
CA ARG A 30 31.92 12.69 15.39
C ARG A 30 31.23 13.39 14.23
N VAL A 31 30.66 14.55 14.51
CA VAL A 31 29.83 15.30 13.54
C VAL A 31 30.26 16.77 13.44
N CYS A 32 29.91 17.40 12.34
CA CYS A 32 30.06 18.83 12.11
C CYS A 32 28.89 19.58 12.74
N ARG A 33 29.19 20.48 13.69
CA ARG A 33 28.17 21.30 14.36
C ARG A 33 27.37 22.11 13.35
N LYS A 34 28.06 22.76 12.41
CA LYS A 34 27.43 23.60 11.38
C LYS A 34 26.43 22.81 10.52
N VAL A 35 26.80 21.60 10.12
CA VAL A 35 25.91 20.72 9.35
C VAL A 35 24.63 20.42 10.13
N LEU A 36 24.72 20.10 11.43
CA LEU A 36 23.53 19.85 12.26
C LEU A 36 22.66 21.10 12.43
N THR A 37 23.26 22.27 12.68
CA THR A 37 22.50 23.52 12.87
C THR A 37 21.84 23.99 11.57
N ASP A 38 22.49 23.77 10.42
CA ASP A 38 21.97 24.18 9.12
C ASP A 38 20.83 23.27 8.63
N ASN A 39 20.76 22.02 9.12
CA ASN A 39 19.78 21.01 8.67
C ASN A 39 18.70 20.66 9.72
N SER A 40 18.72 21.28 10.90
CA SER A 40 17.67 21.09 11.91
C SER A 40 17.53 22.33 12.79
N PRO A 41 16.34 22.96 12.84
CA PRO A 41 16.10 24.09 13.73
C PRO A 41 16.18 23.65 15.20
N VAL A 42 15.88 22.39 15.51
CA VAL A 42 16.00 21.83 16.86
C VAL A 42 17.46 21.76 17.27
N PHE A 43 18.34 21.19 16.41
CA PHE A 43 19.78 21.22 16.69
C PHE A 43 20.33 22.65 16.76
N ASN A 44 19.87 23.55 15.88
CA ASN A 44 20.25 24.96 15.93
C ASN A 44 19.92 25.60 17.28
N ALA A 45 18.68 25.42 17.77
CA ALA A 45 18.26 25.96 19.05
C ALA A 45 19.06 25.38 20.22
N CYS A 46 19.16 24.04 20.31
CA CYS A 46 19.90 23.36 21.37
C CYS A 46 21.37 23.80 21.40
N LEU A 47 22.03 23.83 20.24
CA LEU A 47 23.46 24.10 20.14
C LEU A 47 23.81 25.58 20.32
N ARG A 48 22.90 26.51 20.01
CA ARG A 48 23.08 27.95 20.29
C ARG A 48 22.97 28.27 21.78
N ILE A 49 21.97 27.72 22.47
CA ILE A 49 21.82 27.90 23.93
C ILE A 49 23.07 27.35 24.63
N TRP A 50 23.54 26.17 24.23
CA TRP A 50 24.72 25.55 24.81
C TRP A 50 26.03 26.30 24.55
N THR A 51 26.16 27.00 23.42
CA THR A 51 27.33 27.87 23.18
C THR A 51 27.40 29.06 24.12
N MET A 52 26.26 29.53 24.63
CA MET A 52 26.23 30.69 25.53
C MET A 52 26.55 30.30 26.98
N GLU A 53 26.27 29.06 27.38
CA GLU A 53 26.29 28.67 28.79
C GLU A 53 27.44 27.71 29.21
N SER A 54 27.98 26.85 28.34
CA SER A 54 28.77 25.70 28.85
C SER A 54 30.06 25.31 28.12
N LYS A 55 30.43 25.91 26.98
CA LYS A 55 31.58 25.48 26.13
C LYS A 55 31.61 23.95 25.83
N GLN A 56 30.49 23.25 25.99
CA GLN A 56 30.45 21.79 25.87
C GLN A 56 30.62 21.35 24.40
N THR A 57 31.43 20.30 24.22
CA THR A 57 31.76 19.69 22.92
C THR A 57 31.03 18.37 22.68
N VAL A 58 30.25 17.90 23.66
CA VAL A 58 29.53 16.62 23.66
C VAL A 58 28.03 16.89 23.81
N LEU A 59 27.22 16.36 22.89
CA LEU A 59 25.75 16.38 22.95
C LEU A 59 25.23 14.97 23.18
N ASP A 60 24.51 14.78 24.27
CA ASP A 60 23.81 13.54 24.55
C ASP A 60 22.42 13.61 23.93
N ILE A 61 22.09 12.57 23.17
CA ILE A 61 20.76 12.37 22.57
C ILE A 61 20.18 11.08 23.14
N GLN A 62 18.89 11.13 23.44
CA GLN A 62 18.06 9.97 23.79
C GLN A 62 17.13 9.69 22.60
N ASP A 63 16.53 8.50 22.62
CA ASP A 63 15.58 7.98 21.63
C ASP A 63 16.14 7.71 20.23
N GLY A 64 15.57 6.68 19.61
CA GLY A 64 16.07 6.10 18.36
C GLY A 64 17.09 4.99 18.62
N THR A 65 17.72 4.56 17.55
CA THR A 65 18.66 3.43 17.54
C THR A 65 20.02 3.88 17.03
N VAL A 66 21.05 3.05 17.23
CA VAL A 66 22.38 3.30 16.66
C VAL A 66 22.28 3.44 15.14
N LYS A 67 21.53 2.57 14.45
CA LYS A 67 21.46 2.56 12.99
C LYS A 67 20.64 3.70 12.40
N SER A 68 19.52 4.07 12.99
CA SER A 68 18.72 5.22 12.53
C SER A 68 19.46 6.55 12.67
N TRP A 69 20.22 6.75 13.76
CA TRP A 69 21.08 7.93 13.92
C TRP A 69 22.30 7.91 12.99
N GLU A 70 22.93 6.75 12.82
CA GLU A 70 24.03 6.59 11.87
C GLU A 70 23.57 6.96 10.44
N LEU A 71 22.39 6.48 10.02
CA LEU A 71 21.79 6.82 8.74
C LEU A 71 21.64 8.33 8.56
N TRP A 72 21.00 9.01 9.52
CA TRP A 72 20.82 10.46 9.47
C TRP A 72 22.14 11.22 9.42
N PHE A 73 23.10 10.89 10.27
CA PHE A 73 24.37 11.60 10.26
C PHE A 73 25.13 11.40 8.96
N ARG A 74 25.07 10.21 8.35
CA ARG A 74 25.69 9.96 7.05
C ARG A 74 25.01 10.71 5.92
N ILE A 75 23.68 10.76 5.92
CA ILE A 75 22.90 11.55 4.96
C ILE A 75 23.25 13.04 5.07
N LEU A 76 23.22 13.60 6.28
CA LEU A 76 23.46 15.03 6.49
C LEU A 76 24.89 15.47 6.16
N HIS A 77 25.87 14.56 6.30
CA HIS A 77 27.28 14.86 6.06
C HIS A 77 27.80 14.38 4.70
N ASP A 78 26.94 13.83 3.84
CA ASP A 78 27.32 13.22 2.57
C ASP A 78 28.42 12.15 2.73
N ARG A 79 28.28 11.30 3.76
CA ARG A 79 29.22 10.21 4.13
C ARG A 79 28.56 8.83 4.09
N MET A 80 27.69 8.63 3.10
CA MET A 80 26.99 7.37 2.89
C MET A 80 27.94 6.21 2.58
N VAL A 81 27.62 5.04 3.13
CA VAL A 81 28.34 3.78 2.91
C VAL A 81 27.36 2.70 2.42
N PRO A 82 27.83 1.65 1.71
CA PRO A 82 26.96 0.63 1.13
C PRO A 82 25.97 0.00 2.13
N GLU A 83 26.44 -0.33 3.33
CA GLU A 83 25.70 -1.03 4.40
C GLU A 83 24.48 -0.24 4.86
N MET A 84 24.50 1.09 4.71
CA MET A 84 23.34 1.91 5.05
C MET A 84 22.16 1.69 4.11
N HIS A 85 22.34 1.03 2.97
CA HIS A 85 21.25 0.63 2.08
C HIS A 85 20.72 -0.79 2.38
N GLU A 86 21.22 -1.42 3.44
CA GLU A 86 20.82 -2.76 3.89
C GLU A 86 20.18 -2.72 5.29
N VAL A 87 19.94 -1.52 5.82
CA VAL A 87 19.29 -1.34 7.12
C VAL A 87 17.90 -1.95 7.13
N GLU A 88 17.51 -2.50 8.28
CA GLU A 88 16.21 -3.14 8.46
C GLU A 88 15.06 -2.11 8.42
N VAL A 89 13.86 -2.57 8.05
CA VAL A 89 12.66 -1.71 7.95
C VAL A 89 12.38 -0.97 9.26
N LYS A 90 12.57 -1.63 10.41
CA LYS A 90 12.40 -1.01 11.74
C LYS A 90 13.29 0.22 11.91
N GLU A 91 14.52 0.19 11.41
CA GLU A 91 15.45 1.31 11.50
C GLU A 91 14.98 2.51 10.66
N ILE A 92 14.18 2.27 9.62
CA ILE A 92 13.59 3.33 8.81
C ILE A 92 12.41 3.99 9.51
N TYR A 93 11.59 3.22 10.24
CA TYR A 93 10.57 3.80 11.12
C TYR A 93 11.20 4.70 12.19
N GLU A 94 12.28 4.24 12.83
CA GLU A 94 13.04 5.04 13.80
C GLU A 94 13.65 6.29 13.14
N ALA A 95 14.17 6.18 11.91
CA ALA A 95 14.67 7.34 11.18
C ALA A 95 13.56 8.36 10.86
N ILE A 96 12.37 7.91 10.47
CA ILE A 96 11.21 8.78 10.22
C ILE A 96 10.78 9.47 11.53
N GLU A 97 10.76 8.75 12.66
CA GLU A 97 10.48 9.33 13.98
C GLU A 97 11.46 10.47 14.30
N ILE A 98 12.77 10.19 14.17
CA ILE A 98 13.83 11.16 14.41
C ILE A 98 13.65 12.39 13.51
N CYS A 99 13.26 12.20 12.25
CA CYS A 99 12.94 13.29 11.34
C CYS A 99 11.90 14.25 11.92
N GLY A 100 10.80 13.69 12.42
CA GLY A 100 9.65 14.45 12.92
C GLY A 100 10.04 15.31 14.12
N TYR A 101 10.56 14.71 15.19
CA TYR A 101 10.83 15.47 16.42
C TYR A 101 12.10 16.33 16.34
N ARG A 102 13.06 16.00 15.46
CA ARG A 102 14.22 16.89 15.18
C ARG A 102 13.95 17.89 14.07
N ARG A 103 12.77 17.84 13.43
CA ARG A 103 12.40 18.71 12.30
C ARG A 103 13.48 18.74 11.22
N MET A 104 13.99 17.58 10.85
CA MET A 104 14.90 17.43 9.72
C MET A 104 14.10 17.38 8.42
N ASP A 105 14.76 17.66 7.31
CA ASP A 105 14.15 17.58 5.99
C ASP A 105 13.97 16.13 5.54
N ILE A 106 12.73 15.66 5.47
CA ILE A 106 12.37 14.30 5.04
C ILE A 106 12.82 14.04 3.60
N GLN A 107 12.95 15.06 2.76
CA GLN A 107 13.38 14.91 1.37
C GLN A 107 14.76 14.24 1.28
N ARG A 108 15.61 14.44 2.28
CA ARG A 108 16.92 13.76 2.38
C ARG A 108 16.79 12.24 2.49
N LEU A 109 15.79 11.74 3.21
CA LEU A 109 15.48 10.31 3.26
C LEU A 109 14.79 9.84 1.97
N VAL A 110 13.90 10.66 1.40
CA VAL A 110 13.26 10.38 0.10
C VAL A 110 14.32 10.15 -0.98
N ASP A 111 15.32 11.02 -1.08
CA ASP A 111 16.40 10.94 -2.07
C ASP A 111 17.29 9.70 -1.89
N TRP A 112 17.51 9.28 -0.64
CA TRP A 112 18.32 8.11 -0.30
C TRP A 112 17.57 6.77 -0.53
N SER A 113 16.26 6.78 -0.30
CA SER A 113 15.40 5.58 -0.31
C SER A 113 15.35 4.74 -1.60
N PRO A 114 15.58 5.25 -2.84
CA PRO A 114 15.44 4.43 -4.05
C PRO A 114 16.37 3.22 -4.05
N LYS A 115 17.62 3.41 -3.61
CA LYS A 115 18.61 2.33 -3.56
C LYS A 115 18.30 1.35 -2.43
N TRP A 116 17.77 1.82 -1.31
CA TRP A 116 17.32 0.94 -0.22
C TRP A 116 16.15 0.06 -0.64
N PHE A 117 15.13 0.62 -1.29
CA PHE A 117 13.99 -0.15 -1.81
C PHE A 117 14.39 -1.18 -2.87
N LEU A 118 15.36 -0.84 -3.73
CA LEU A 118 15.93 -1.80 -4.69
C LEU A 118 16.53 -3.02 -3.97
N ASN A 119 17.23 -2.80 -2.86
CA ASN A 119 17.84 -3.87 -2.07
C ASN A 119 16.81 -4.75 -1.33
N GLN A 120 15.62 -4.22 -1.04
CA GLN A 120 14.55 -5.00 -0.40
C GLN A 120 13.98 -6.10 -1.32
N LYS A 121 14.24 -6.05 -2.64
CA LYS A 121 13.75 -7.03 -3.63
C LYS A 121 12.26 -7.32 -3.43
N ILE A 122 11.45 -6.25 -3.42
CA ILE A 122 10.03 -6.28 -3.07
C ILE A 122 9.20 -7.30 -3.88
N ASP A 123 9.67 -7.72 -5.05
CA ASP A 123 9.05 -8.74 -5.88
C ASP A 123 9.16 -10.16 -5.30
N LYS A 124 10.06 -10.38 -4.32
CA LYS A 124 10.40 -11.69 -3.75
C LYS A 124 10.03 -11.85 -2.28
N ILE A 125 9.67 -10.77 -1.59
CA ILE A 125 9.29 -10.82 -0.17
C ILE A 125 7.88 -11.35 0.01
N SER A 126 7.56 -11.80 1.23
CA SER A 126 6.23 -12.31 1.53
C SER A 126 5.19 -11.17 1.58
N LEU A 127 3.91 -11.52 1.45
CA LEU A 127 2.83 -10.56 1.66
C LEU A 127 2.87 -9.95 3.07
N ASN A 128 3.32 -10.71 4.07
CA ASN A 128 3.45 -10.18 5.43
C ASN A 128 4.53 -9.10 5.50
N ASP A 129 5.70 -9.35 4.91
CA ASP A 129 6.79 -8.37 4.90
C ASP A 129 6.39 -7.08 4.15
N MET A 130 5.62 -7.20 3.05
CA MET A 130 5.08 -6.03 2.33
C MET A 130 4.25 -5.11 3.22
N ARG A 131 3.55 -5.63 4.23
CA ARG A 131 2.72 -4.83 5.14
C ARG A 131 3.56 -3.84 5.94
N SER A 132 4.80 -4.21 6.26
CA SER A 132 5.75 -3.36 6.98
C SER A 132 6.38 -2.25 6.14
N LEU A 133 6.31 -2.39 4.81
CA LEU A 133 6.87 -1.41 3.87
C LEU A 133 5.86 -0.37 3.42
N LEU A 134 4.55 -0.56 3.68
CA LEU A 134 3.51 0.31 3.15
C LEU A 134 3.62 1.76 3.63
N TYR A 135 3.76 1.97 4.95
CA TYR A 135 3.92 3.31 5.52
C TYR A 135 5.22 3.95 5.05
N VAL A 136 6.33 3.21 5.11
CA VAL A 136 7.64 3.68 4.63
C VAL A 136 7.57 4.10 3.17
N ALA A 137 6.92 3.31 2.30
CA ALA A 137 6.78 3.65 0.89
C ALA A 137 5.89 4.88 0.66
N LYS A 138 4.87 5.10 1.49
CA LYS A 138 4.07 6.32 1.43
C LYS A 138 4.87 7.55 1.89
N GLU A 139 5.49 7.49 3.07
CA GLU A 139 6.21 8.63 3.66
C GLU A 139 7.46 9.00 2.86
N LEU A 140 8.11 8.03 2.22
CA LEU A 140 9.28 8.26 1.38
C LEU A 140 8.92 8.45 -0.11
N ASP A 141 7.66 8.71 -0.42
CA ASP A 141 7.15 9.00 -1.77
C ASP A 141 7.55 7.97 -2.84
N ARG A 142 7.50 6.69 -2.45
CA ARG A 142 7.85 5.53 -3.29
C ARG A 142 6.66 5.01 -4.05
N ILE A 143 6.18 5.82 -4.99
CA ILE A 143 4.92 5.57 -5.70
C ILE A 143 4.87 4.22 -6.41
N LYS A 144 5.97 3.78 -7.06
CA LYS A 144 6.00 2.52 -7.81
C LYS A 144 5.92 1.32 -6.87
N GLU A 145 6.68 1.37 -5.78
CA GLU A 145 6.74 0.31 -4.77
C GLU A 145 5.43 0.25 -3.99
N PHE A 146 4.87 1.39 -3.58
CA PHE A 146 3.56 1.48 -2.92
C PHE A 146 2.44 0.91 -3.80
N HIS A 147 2.41 1.29 -5.09
CA HIS A 147 1.45 0.77 -6.06
C HIS A 147 1.56 -0.75 -6.21
N PHE A 148 2.78 -1.25 -6.39
CA PHE A 148 3.04 -2.68 -6.53
C PHE A 148 2.60 -3.49 -5.29
N MET A 149 3.00 -3.05 -4.09
CA MET A 149 2.71 -3.75 -2.85
C MET A 149 1.21 -3.75 -2.54
N THR A 150 0.53 -2.61 -2.68
CA THR A 150 -0.92 -2.53 -2.48
C THR A 150 -1.69 -3.40 -3.46
N ARG A 151 -1.23 -3.55 -4.71
CA ARG A 151 -1.77 -4.56 -5.64
C ARG A 151 -1.58 -5.97 -5.12
N LYS A 152 -0.34 -6.35 -4.79
CA LYS A 152 -0.02 -7.72 -4.34
C LYS A 152 -0.84 -8.10 -3.10
N LEU A 153 -0.98 -7.19 -2.15
CA LEU A 153 -1.80 -7.38 -0.95
C LEU A 153 -3.29 -7.52 -1.28
N ALA A 154 -3.84 -6.66 -2.14
CA ALA A 154 -5.27 -6.71 -2.50
C ALA A 154 -5.67 -8.03 -3.20
N TYR A 155 -4.77 -8.59 -4.02
CA TYR A 155 -5.02 -9.87 -4.70
C TYR A 155 -4.69 -11.09 -3.83
N GLY A 156 -3.60 -11.02 -3.06
CA GLY A 156 -3.02 -12.17 -2.37
C GLY A 156 -3.51 -12.41 -0.94
N MET A 157 -4.06 -11.40 -0.26
CA MET A 157 -4.52 -11.57 1.12
C MET A 157 -5.92 -12.19 1.17
N SER A 158 -6.05 -13.34 1.83
CA SER A 158 -7.33 -14.02 2.05
C SER A 158 -8.20 -13.31 3.10
N HIS A 159 -7.60 -12.54 4.00
CA HIS A 159 -8.27 -11.78 5.04
C HIS A 159 -8.09 -10.26 4.86
N HIS A 160 -8.60 -9.48 5.82
CA HIS A 160 -8.42 -8.05 5.86
C HIS A 160 -6.92 -7.70 5.82
N VAL A 161 -6.54 -6.80 4.92
CA VAL A 161 -5.18 -6.28 4.85
C VAL A 161 -4.97 -5.34 6.02
N GLN A 162 -3.96 -5.63 6.83
CA GLN A 162 -3.53 -4.78 7.92
C GLN A 162 -2.14 -4.23 7.59
N GLU A 163 -1.82 -3.04 8.05
CA GLU A 163 -0.44 -2.59 8.10
C GLU A 163 0.31 -3.35 9.21
N GLU A 164 1.63 -3.29 9.20
CA GLU A 164 2.48 -3.76 10.29
C GLU A 164 3.54 -2.71 10.59
N ASN A 165 3.60 -2.21 11.83
CA ASN A 165 4.66 -1.30 12.25
C ASN A 165 5.62 -2.08 13.17
N PRO A 166 6.87 -2.32 12.74
CA PRO A 166 7.84 -3.09 13.52
C PRO A 166 8.54 -2.27 14.63
N SER A 167 8.22 -0.98 14.77
CA SER A 167 8.77 -0.08 15.79
C SER A 167 7.84 0.06 17.01
N ARG A 168 8.32 0.77 18.04
CA ARG A 168 7.50 1.12 19.22
C ARG A 168 6.53 2.29 18.96
N HIS A 169 6.66 2.99 17.84
CA HIS A 169 6.01 4.26 17.55
C HIS A 169 4.61 4.06 16.95
N ARG A 170 3.63 3.79 17.80
CA ARG A 170 2.23 3.50 17.41
C ARG A 170 1.48 4.62 16.68
N HIS A 171 2.12 5.76 16.43
CA HIS A 171 1.52 6.85 15.66
C HIS A 171 2.05 6.88 14.21
N LEU A 172 3.14 6.16 13.92
CA LEU A 172 3.67 5.97 12.58
C LEU A 172 2.88 4.89 11.86
N HIS A 173 1.77 5.29 11.25
CA HIS A 173 0.88 4.40 10.50
C HIS A 173 0.28 5.10 9.29
N LEU A 174 -0.15 4.30 8.33
CA LEU A 174 -1.00 4.77 7.25
C LEU A 174 -2.31 5.33 7.82
N PRO A 175 -2.83 6.43 7.25
CA PRO A 175 -4.16 6.91 7.61
C PRO A 175 -5.22 5.82 7.39
N HIS A 176 -6.20 5.72 8.29
CA HIS A 176 -7.27 4.73 8.20
C HIS A 176 -8.01 4.74 6.85
N ALA A 177 -8.13 5.90 6.21
CA ALA A 177 -8.72 6.03 4.87
C ALA A 177 -7.96 5.22 3.81
N VAL A 178 -6.63 5.17 3.88
CA VAL A 178 -5.77 4.41 2.96
C VAL A 178 -5.97 2.91 3.12
N MET A 179 -5.97 2.43 4.37
CA MET A 179 -6.23 1.01 4.66
C MET A 179 -7.67 0.62 4.32
N GLY A 180 -8.63 1.51 4.55
CA GLY A 180 -10.02 1.34 4.14
C GLY A 180 -10.17 1.23 2.62
N ALA A 181 -9.49 2.09 1.87
CA ALA A 181 -9.43 2.05 0.40
C ALA A 181 -8.84 0.73 -0.12
N LEU A 182 -7.71 0.30 0.44
CA LEU A 182 -7.06 -0.96 0.05
C LEU A 182 -7.98 -2.17 0.27
N ASN A 183 -8.63 -2.23 1.43
CA ASN A 183 -9.56 -3.32 1.74
C ASN A 183 -10.85 -3.26 0.91
N ALA A 184 -11.33 -2.07 0.57
CA ALA A 184 -12.47 -1.92 -0.33
C ALA A 184 -12.12 -2.35 -1.76
N ALA A 185 -10.91 -2.04 -2.24
CA ALA A 185 -10.39 -2.54 -3.52
C ALA A 185 -10.31 -4.07 -3.53
N ARG A 186 -9.80 -4.69 -2.45
CA ARG A 186 -9.83 -6.15 -2.27
C ARG A 186 -11.25 -6.71 -2.34
N GLY A 187 -12.20 -6.10 -1.61
CA GLY A 187 -13.60 -6.52 -1.65
C GLY A 187 -14.19 -6.43 -3.06
N SER A 188 -13.89 -5.35 -3.78
CA SER A 188 -14.31 -5.15 -5.16
C SER A 188 -13.75 -6.18 -6.13
N LEU A 189 -12.49 -6.59 -5.95
CA LEU A 189 -11.89 -7.69 -6.72
C LEU A 189 -12.64 -9.00 -6.50
N HIS A 190 -13.00 -9.30 -5.25
CA HIS A 190 -13.79 -10.49 -4.93
C HIS A 190 -15.18 -10.44 -5.60
N SER A 191 -15.88 -9.30 -5.54
CA SER A 191 -17.16 -9.12 -6.23
C SER A 191 -17.03 -9.29 -7.74
N LYS A 192 -15.96 -8.74 -8.36
CA LYS A 192 -15.71 -8.87 -9.81
C LYS A 192 -15.41 -10.32 -10.20
N LEU A 193 -14.64 -11.03 -9.38
CA LEU A 193 -14.34 -12.45 -9.57
C LEU A 193 -15.61 -13.28 -9.54
N LEU A 194 -16.41 -13.14 -8.48
CA LEU A 194 -17.69 -13.85 -8.37
C LEU A 194 -18.56 -13.54 -9.58
N LYS A 195 -18.80 -12.26 -9.88
CA LYS A 195 -19.59 -11.88 -11.05
C LYS A 195 -19.10 -12.56 -12.32
N GLY A 196 -17.80 -12.50 -12.62
CA GLY A 196 -17.24 -13.14 -13.82
C GLY A 196 -17.46 -14.65 -13.87
N VAL A 197 -17.37 -15.35 -12.73
CA VAL A 197 -17.59 -16.80 -12.66
C VAL A 197 -19.09 -17.16 -12.74
N PHE A 198 -19.97 -16.27 -12.31
CA PHE A 198 -21.43 -16.46 -12.30
C PHE A 198 -22.13 -15.99 -13.57
N ASP A 199 -21.57 -15.05 -14.32
CA ASP A 199 -22.13 -14.57 -15.59
C ASP A 199 -22.42 -15.74 -16.56
N PRO A 200 -21.57 -16.78 -16.71
CA PRO A 200 -21.90 -17.97 -17.50
C PRO A 200 -23.08 -18.79 -16.97
N ILE A 201 -23.28 -18.85 -15.65
CA ILE A 201 -24.42 -19.56 -15.03
C ILE A 201 -25.73 -18.86 -15.40
N ASP A 202 -25.79 -17.54 -15.21
CA ASP A 202 -26.95 -16.73 -15.58
C ASP A 202 -27.23 -16.87 -17.08
N TRP A 203 -26.17 -16.85 -17.91
CA TRP A 203 -26.29 -17.07 -19.35
C TRP A 203 -26.96 -18.42 -19.68
N PHE A 204 -26.55 -19.53 -19.05
CA PHE A 204 -27.16 -20.85 -19.30
C PHE A 204 -28.64 -20.91 -18.92
N LEU A 205 -29.04 -20.22 -17.83
CA LEU A 205 -30.42 -20.19 -17.36
C LEU A 205 -31.34 -19.48 -18.34
N ASP A 206 -30.84 -18.47 -19.02
CA ASP A 206 -31.57 -17.70 -20.03
C ASP A 206 -31.67 -18.40 -21.41
N GLN A 207 -30.87 -19.44 -21.65
CA GLN A 207 -30.87 -20.14 -22.94
C GLN A 207 -32.14 -20.97 -23.16
N LYS A 208 -32.51 -21.17 -24.42
CA LYS A 208 -33.65 -22.02 -24.83
C LYS A 208 -33.24 -23.37 -25.42
N CYS A 209 -31.96 -23.63 -25.60
CA CYS A 209 -31.48 -24.89 -26.18
C CYS A 209 -31.71 -26.07 -25.23
N SER A 210 -31.97 -27.26 -25.79
CA SER A 210 -32.18 -28.49 -25.01
C SER A 210 -30.97 -28.90 -24.17
N CYS A 211 -29.75 -28.59 -24.63
CA CYS A 211 -28.51 -28.92 -23.93
C CYS A 211 -28.14 -27.96 -22.78
N ARG A 212 -28.97 -26.94 -22.48
CA ARG A 212 -28.64 -25.91 -21.47
C ARG A 212 -28.44 -26.47 -20.07
N ALA A 213 -29.28 -27.44 -19.66
CA ALA A 213 -29.24 -28.03 -18.34
C ALA A 213 -27.97 -28.87 -18.15
N ASP A 214 -27.66 -29.72 -19.12
CA ASP A 214 -26.44 -30.54 -19.14
C ASP A 214 -25.19 -29.65 -19.16
N SER A 215 -25.21 -28.58 -19.95
CA SER A 215 -24.08 -27.64 -20.05
C SER A 215 -23.89 -26.84 -18.76
N HIS A 216 -24.97 -26.35 -18.15
CA HIS A 216 -24.93 -25.71 -16.85
C HIS A 216 -24.35 -26.64 -15.78
N PHE A 217 -24.81 -27.90 -15.75
CA PHE A 217 -24.28 -28.90 -14.82
C PHE A 217 -22.79 -29.19 -15.05
N ALA A 218 -22.35 -29.28 -16.32
CA ALA A 218 -20.95 -29.48 -16.67
C ALA A 218 -20.07 -28.31 -16.24
N TYR A 219 -20.54 -27.07 -16.41
CA TYR A 219 -19.84 -25.86 -15.97
C TYR A 219 -19.69 -25.83 -14.44
N SER A 220 -20.80 -26.00 -13.73
CA SER A 220 -20.82 -26.03 -12.25
C SER A 220 -19.97 -27.18 -11.69
N SER A 221 -19.94 -28.32 -12.37
CA SER A 221 -19.03 -29.43 -12.02
C SER A 221 -17.57 -29.06 -12.24
N GLY A 222 -17.23 -28.33 -13.30
CA GLY A 222 -15.89 -27.77 -13.53
C GLY A 222 -15.46 -26.81 -12.41
N LEU A 223 -16.34 -25.89 -12.02
CA LEU A 223 -16.09 -24.97 -10.90
C LEU A 223 -15.88 -25.70 -9.57
N ARG A 224 -16.64 -26.77 -9.34
CA ARG A 224 -16.46 -27.64 -8.17
C ARG A 224 -15.09 -28.33 -8.18
N LYS A 225 -14.62 -28.82 -9.33
CA LYS A 225 -13.30 -29.48 -9.46
C LYS A 225 -12.13 -28.56 -9.11
N ILE A 226 -12.24 -27.25 -9.35
CA ILE A 226 -11.24 -26.24 -8.96
C ILE A 226 -11.49 -25.63 -7.57
N GLY A 227 -12.49 -26.15 -6.84
CA GLY A 227 -12.78 -25.75 -5.46
C GLY A 227 -13.36 -24.35 -5.34
N ILE A 228 -14.08 -23.88 -6.36
CA ILE A 228 -14.83 -22.62 -6.29
C ILE A 228 -16.24 -22.85 -5.75
N TRP A 229 -16.83 -23.99 -6.10
CA TRP A 229 -18.15 -24.39 -5.64
C TRP A 229 -18.04 -25.27 -4.38
N PRO A 230 -18.73 -24.96 -3.27
CA PRO A 230 -19.73 -23.88 -3.10
C PRO A 230 -19.11 -22.52 -2.73
N ILE A 231 -19.81 -21.42 -3.02
CA ILE A 231 -19.30 -20.02 -2.93
C ILE A 231 -18.81 -19.66 -1.53
N GLU A 232 -19.49 -20.16 -0.51
CA GLU A 232 -19.18 -19.89 0.89
C GLU A 232 -17.76 -20.31 1.25
N SER A 233 -17.23 -21.32 0.55
CA SER A 233 -15.84 -21.75 0.69
C SER A 233 -14.82 -20.87 -0.05
N CYS A 234 -15.24 -20.14 -1.08
CA CYS A 234 -14.39 -19.20 -1.82
C CYS A 234 -14.00 -17.97 -1.00
N ASN A 235 -14.88 -17.48 -0.13
CA ASN A 235 -14.63 -16.27 0.67
C ASN A 235 -13.41 -16.41 1.60
N LYS A 236 -12.93 -17.63 1.84
CA LYS A 236 -11.73 -17.93 2.65
C LYS A 236 -10.44 -17.92 1.84
N LYS A 237 -10.51 -17.94 0.51
CA LYS A 237 -9.36 -17.93 -0.40
C LYS A 237 -9.03 -16.51 -0.81
N SER A 238 -7.77 -16.26 -1.13
CA SER A 238 -7.41 -15.00 -1.78
C SER A 238 -7.91 -14.97 -3.23
N VAL A 239 -8.04 -13.77 -3.80
CA VAL A 239 -8.41 -13.63 -5.23
C VAL A 239 -7.34 -14.31 -6.09
N GLN A 240 -6.06 -14.14 -5.76
CA GLN A 240 -4.97 -14.75 -6.52
C GLN A 240 -5.02 -16.28 -6.47
N GLU A 241 -5.28 -16.90 -5.31
CA GLU A 241 -5.43 -18.35 -5.18
C GLU A 241 -6.55 -18.90 -6.07
N ILE A 242 -7.68 -18.18 -6.14
CA ILE A 242 -8.78 -18.59 -7.01
C ILE A 242 -8.38 -18.42 -8.48
N LEU A 243 -7.78 -17.30 -8.86
CA LEU A 243 -7.32 -17.09 -10.23
C LEU A 243 -6.30 -18.15 -10.66
N ASP A 244 -5.37 -18.54 -9.78
CA ASP A 244 -4.38 -19.58 -10.08
C ASP A 244 -4.99 -20.98 -10.24
N SER A 245 -6.19 -21.21 -9.68
CA SER A 245 -6.94 -22.44 -9.90
C SER A 245 -7.60 -22.54 -11.28
N PHE A 246 -7.77 -21.43 -11.99
CA PHE A 246 -8.47 -21.40 -13.28
C PHE A 246 -7.75 -22.19 -14.37
N ASP A 247 -6.42 -22.32 -14.28
CA ASP A 247 -5.63 -23.10 -15.24
C ASP A 247 -5.95 -24.61 -15.17
N LYS A 248 -6.58 -25.04 -14.07
CA LYS A 248 -7.01 -26.44 -13.83
C LYS A 248 -8.47 -26.67 -14.20
N PHE A 249 -9.16 -25.66 -14.73
CA PHE A 249 -10.57 -25.76 -15.07
C PHE A 249 -10.78 -26.72 -16.26
N VAL A 250 -11.58 -27.77 -16.03
CA VAL A 250 -11.94 -28.76 -17.05
C VAL A 250 -13.42 -29.09 -16.94
N CYS A 251 -14.11 -29.02 -18.07
CA CYS A 251 -15.51 -29.42 -18.22
C CYS A 251 -15.64 -30.65 -19.12
N GLU A 252 -16.49 -31.58 -18.71
CA GLU A 252 -16.94 -32.66 -19.58
C GLU A 252 -18.06 -32.13 -20.47
N ILE A 253 -17.72 -31.85 -21.73
CA ILE A 253 -18.67 -31.24 -22.68
C ILE A 253 -19.76 -32.25 -23.05
N PRO A 254 -21.06 -31.93 -22.86
CA PRO A 254 -22.15 -32.81 -23.26
C PRO A 254 -22.13 -33.11 -24.77
N LYS A 255 -22.42 -34.36 -25.16
CA LYS A 255 -22.38 -34.78 -26.58
C LYS A 255 -23.33 -33.98 -27.47
N ASN A 256 -24.47 -33.57 -26.92
CA ASN A 256 -25.52 -32.78 -27.54
C ASN A 256 -25.32 -31.26 -27.40
N ALA A 257 -24.18 -30.79 -26.84
CA ALA A 257 -23.95 -29.36 -26.64
C ALA A 257 -23.92 -28.59 -27.96
N CYS A 258 -24.71 -27.51 -28.05
CA CYS A 258 -24.66 -26.58 -29.17
C CYS A 258 -23.35 -25.77 -29.15
N MET A 259 -23.05 -25.06 -30.24
CA MET A 259 -21.81 -24.28 -30.37
C MET A 259 -21.67 -23.21 -29.28
N GLU A 260 -22.75 -22.53 -28.93
CA GLU A 260 -22.72 -21.48 -27.89
C GLU A 260 -22.46 -22.05 -26.49
N CYS A 261 -23.09 -23.18 -26.15
CA CYS A 261 -22.81 -23.88 -24.89
C CYS A 261 -21.36 -24.39 -24.83
N LYS A 262 -20.84 -24.94 -25.94
CA LYS A 262 -19.44 -25.36 -26.03
C LYS A 262 -18.47 -24.20 -25.80
N SER A 263 -18.78 -23.02 -26.35
CA SER A 263 -17.97 -21.81 -26.15
C SER A 263 -17.90 -21.42 -24.66
N HIS A 264 -19.03 -21.42 -23.95
CA HIS A 264 -19.07 -21.11 -22.52
C HIS A 264 -18.42 -22.18 -21.61
N LEU A 265 -18.39 -23.44 -22.06
CA LEU A 265 -17.67 -24.53 -21.39
C LEU A 265 -16.16 -24.54 -21.70
N SER A 266 -15.70 -23.72 -22.64
CA SER A 266 -14.29 -23.69 -23.02
C SER A 266 -13.41 -23.05 -21.93
N SER A 267 -12.16 -23.50 -21.89
CA SER A 267 -11.12 -22.86 -21.07
C SER A 267 -10.87 -21.39 -21.45
N THR A 268 -11.27 -20.97 -22.66
CA THR A 268 -11.12 -19.58 -23.12
C THR A 268 -12.01 -18.63 -22.33
N THR A 269 -13.22 -19.03 -21.96
CA THR A 269 -14.15 -18.23 -21.15
C THR A 269 -13.55 -17.96 -19.76
N ILE A 270 -13.04 -19.02 -19.12
CA ILE A 270 -12.37 -18.91 -17.81
C ILE A 270 -11.08 -18.09 -17.90
N ALA A 271 -10.29 -18.24 -18.96
CA ALA A 271 -9.10 -17.41 -19.19
C ALA A 271 -9.45 -15.92 -19.38
N HIS A 272 -10.56 -15.62 -20.06
CA HIS A 272 -11.04 -14.24 -20.21
C HIS A 272 -11.43 -13.63 -18.86
N ILE A 273 -12.15 -14.38 -18.02
CA ILE A 273 -12.48 -13.97 -16.65
C ILE A 273 -11.20 -13.72 -15.86
N ARG A 274 -10.22 -14.63 -15.94
CA ARG A 274 -8.91 -14.48 -15.28
C ARG A 274 -8.27 -13.14 -15.64
N ASN A 275 -8.14 -12.86 -16.93
CA ASN A 275 -7.48 -11.66 -17.43
C ASN A 275 -8.23 -10.39 -17.01
N SER A 276 -9.56 -10.39 -17.10
CA SER A 276 -10.42 -9.27 -16.69
C SER A 276 -10.29 -8.93 -15.20
N VAL A 277 -10.17 -9.94 -14.33
CA VAL A 277 -9.95 -9.74 -12.89
C VAL A 277 -8.51 -9.33 -12.61
N GLN A 278 -7.51 -9.97 -13.23
CA GLN A 278 -6.08 -9.72 -12.99
C GLN A 278 -5.63 -8.30 -13.39
N SER A 279 -6.28 -7.71 -14.40
CA SER A 279 -6.04 -6.34 -14.86
C SER A 279 -6.95 -5.30 -14.20
N HIS A 280 -7.84 -5.71 -13.29
CA HIS A 280 -8.86 -4.81 -12.75
C HIS A 280 -8.27 -3.70 -11.86
N PHE A 281 -7.34 -4.05 -10.97
CA PHE A 281 -6.76 -3.14 -9.99
C PHE A 281 -5.22 -3.15 -10.11
N GLY A 282 -4.63 -1.97 -10.33
CA GLY A 282 -3.18 -1.80 -10.45
C GLY A 282 -2.47 -1.65 -9.11
N GLY A 283 -3.21 -1.33 -8.04
CA GLY A 283 -2.66 -0.79 -6.79
C GLY A 283 -3.17 0.61 -6.52
N LEU A 284 -2.99 1.09 -5.29
CA LEU A 284 -3.25 2.50 -4.95
C LEU A 284 -2.19 3.40 -5.57
N CYS A 285 -2.52 4.67 -5.82
CA CYS A 285 -1.66 5.65 -6.47
C CYS A 285 -1.49 6.86 -5.56
N LEU A 286 -0.26 7.15 -5.14
CA LEU A 286 0.03 8.26 -4.23
C LEU A 286 -0.39 9.62 -4.82
N ASP A 287 -0.16 9.84 -6.12
CA ASP A 287 -0.59 11.07 -6.80
C ASP A 287 -2.12 11.22 -6.82
N CYS A 288 -2.86 10.13 -7.00
CA CYS A 288 -4.33 10.18 -6.91
C CYS A 288 -4.79 10.51 -5.49
N MET A 289 -4.12 9.95 -4.48
CA MET A 289 -4.43 10.22 -3.07
C MET A 289 -4.18 11.69 -2.71
N GLU A 290 -3.06 12.24 -3.16
CA GLU A 290 -2.71 13.66 -2.98
C GLU A 290 -3.68 14.57 -3.75
N ASN A 291 -3.92 14.30 -5.03
CA ASN A 291 -4.78 15.13 -5.89
C ASN A 291 -6.26 15.11 -5.50
N SER A 292 -6.71 14.11 -4.73
CA SER A 292 -8.11 13.99 -4.30
C SER A 292 -8.37 14.44 -2.86
N GLY A 293 -7.31 14.70 -2.08
CA GLY A 293 -7.41 15.12 -0.67
C GLY A 293 -8.21 16.41 -0.49
N GLU A 294 -8.79 16.62 0.70
CA GLU A 294 -9.71 17.73 1.03
C GLU A 294 -9.11 19.14 0.93
N GLU A 295 -7.79 19.25 0.95
CA GLU A 295 -7.07 20.52 0.81
C GLU A 295 -6.42 20.67 -0.58
N SER A 296 -6.52 19.65 -1.44
CA SER A 296 -5.89 19.68 -2.75
C SER A 296 -6.60 20.60 -3.74
N GLU A 297 -5.86 21.56 -4.30
CA GLU A 297 -6.29 22.41 -5.42
C GLU A 297 -6.52 21.60 -6.71
N ALA A 298 -5.86 20.44 -6.83
CA ALA A 298 -5.98 19.54 -7.98
C ALA A 298 -7.25 18.69 -7.96
N ARG A 299 -8.09 18.78 -6.92
CA ARG A 299 -9.31 17.96 -6.77
C ARG A 299 -10.27 18.09 -7.96
N PHE A 300 -10.42 19.30 -8.50
CA PHE A 300 -11.26 19.50 -9.67
C PHE A 300 -10.73 18.72 -10.89
N VAL A 301 -9.42 18.75 -11.11
CA VAL A 301 -8.75 18.01 -12.20
C VAL A 301 -8.92 16.51 -11.99
N TYR A 302 -8.76 16.03 -10.76
CA TYR A 302 -8.93 14.64 -10.38
C TYR A 302 -10.30 14.07 -10.81
N TYR A 303 -11.42 14.75 -10.49
CA TYR A 303 -12.76 14.30 -10.89
C TYR A 303 -13.03 14.51 -12.39
N ARG A 304 -12.49 15.57 -13.00
CA ARG A 304 -12.61 15.82 -14.44
C ARG A 304 -11.96 14.71 -15.27
N ASN A 305 -10.87 14.12 -14.77
CA ASN A 305 -10.16 13.04 -15.45
C ASN A 305 -11.01 11.78 -15.60
N ASP A 306 -11.91 11.48 -14.66
CA ASP A 306 -12.83 10.34 -14.82
C ASP A 306 -13.87 10.57 -15.92
N VAL A 307 -14.31 11.81 -16.15
CA VAL A 307 -15.20 12.15 -17.28
C VAL A 307 -14.50 11.93 -18.61
N LYS A 308 -13.21 12.26 -18.68
CA LYS A 308 -12.36 12.07 -19.87
C LYS A 308 -11.80 10.65 -20.03
N LYS A 309 -12.04 9.76 -19.06
CA LYS A 309 -11.38 8.44 -18.96
C LYS A 309 -9.85 8.53 -18.98
N ALA A 310 -9.29 9.62 -18.46
CA ALA A 310 -7.86 9.93 -18.43
C ALA A 310 -7.32 9.87 -17.00
N TRP A 311 -7.58 8.73 -16.32
CA TRP A 311 -7.45 8.55 -14.87
C TRP A 311 -6.04 8.76 -14.32
N ASP A 312 -5.01 8.48 -15.11
CA ASP A 312 -3.59 8.57 -14.76
C ASP A 312 -2.87 9.75 -15.44
N SER A 313 -3.59 10.64 -16.14
CA SER A 313 -3.00 11.70 -16.98
C SER A 313 -2.14 12.73 -16.23
N VAL A 314 -2.25 12.81 -14.92
CA VAL A 314 -1.47 13.69 -14.04
C VAL A 314 -0.63 12.90 -13.02
N CYS A 315 -0.51 11.59 -13.21
CA CYS A 315 0.20 10.69 -12.29
C CYS A 315 1.56 10.29 -12.87
N ARG A 316 2.53 10.04 -12.00
CA ARG A 316 3.89 9.55 -12.30
C ARG A 316 3.92 8.08 -12.68
N ILE A 317 2.81 7.37 -12.49
CA ILE A 317 2.62 5.97 -12.90
C ILE A 317 1.33 5.83 -13.70
N SER A 318 1.34 4.91 -14.67
CA SER A 318 0.13 4.59 -15.43
C SER A 318 -0.76 3.63 -14.64
N HIS A 319 -2.06 3.89 -14.62
CA HIS A 319 -3.05 3.05 -13.98
C HIS A 319 -4.46 3.27 -14.51
N GLY A 320 -5.34 2.30 -14.28
CA GLY A 320 -6.73 2.36 -14.73
C GLY A 320 -7.69 3.06 -13.76
N GLN A 321 -8.98 3.01 -14.12
CA GLN A 321 -10.09 3.56 -13.34
C GLN A 321 -10.15 3.04 -11.91
N SER A 322 -9.91 1.74 -11.68
CA SER A 322 -10.04 1.14 -10.35
C SER A 322 -9.00 1.71 -9.39
N SER A 323 -7.75 1.83 -9.84
CA SER A 323 -6.67 2.47 -9.08
C SER A 323 -6.99 3.92 -8.75
N TRP A 324 -7.51 4.68 -9.73
CA TRP A 324 -8.01 6.04 -9.48
C TRP A 324 -9.11 6.04 -8.43
N TYR A 325 -10.21 5.33 -8.65
CA TYR A 325 -11.38 5.33 -7.78
C TYR A 325 -11.03 4.99 -6.33
N TRP A 326 -10.27 3.92 -6.10
CA TRP A 326 -9.89 3.49 -4.76
C TRP A 326 -8.83 4.38 -4.11
N SER A 327 -8.08 5.16 -4.89
CA SER A 327 -7.11 6.12 -4.35
C SER A 327 -7.75 7.45 -3.94
N ASN A 328 -9.07 7.62 -4.07
CA ASN A 328 -9.75 8.84 -3.66
C ASN A 328 -9.72 9.03 -2.13
N MET A 329 -9.01 10.06 -1.66
CA MET A 329 -8.95 10.46 -0.25
C MET A 329 -9.94 11.60 0.11
N GLY A 330 -10.75 12.07 -0.84
CA GLY A 330 -11.81 13.04 -0.59
C GLY A 330 -13.06 12.41 0.06
N LYS A 331 -13.96 13.26 0.54
CA LYS A 331 -15.24 12.85 1.17
C LYS A 331 -16.03 11.85 0.33
N LYS A 332 -16.60 10.83 0.99
CA LYS A 332 -17.38 9.77 0.34
C LYS A 332 -18.58 10.32 -0.41
N GLU A 333 -19.24 11.32 0.16
CA GLU A 333 -20.43 11.98 -0.40
C GLU A 333 -20.10 12.67 -1.73
N VAL A 334 -18.90 13.26 -1.84
CA VAL A 334 -18.43 13.92 -3.07
C VAL A 334 -18.21 12.89 -4.17
N MET A 335 -17.54 11.78 -3.86
CA MET A 335 -17.35 10.68 -4.82
C MET A 335 -18.69 10.07 -5.24
N GLN A 336 -19.62 9.83 -4.30
CA GLN A 336 -20.95 9.31 -4.60
C GLN A 336 -21.72 10.26 -5.52
N ALA A 337 -21.77 11.56 -5.20
CA ALA A 337 -22.42 12.56 -6.04
C ALA A 337 -21.79 12.63 -7.44
N HIS A 338 -20.47 12.47 -7.57
CA HIS A 338 -19.79 12.38 -8.87
C HIS A 338 -20.25 11.15 -9.68
N GLN A 339 -20.30 9.97 -9.06
CA GLN A 339 -20.78 8.75 -9.72
C GLN A 339 -22.26 8.85 -10.13
N GLU A 340 -23.12 9.44 -9.29
CA GLU A 340 -24.53 9.66 -9.62
C GLU A 340 -24.71 10.61 -10.80
N ARG A 341 -23.97 11.72 -10.83
CA ARG A 341 -24.00 12.66 -11.97
C ARG A 341 -23.59 11.97 -13.26
N LYS A 342 -22.55 11.12 -13.22
CA LYS A 342 -22.09 10.35 -14.37
C LYS A 342 -23.14 9.35 -14.84
N LYS A 343 -23.79 8.62 -13.92
CA LYS A 343 -24.87 7.69 -14.22
C LYS A 343 -26.04 8.40 -14.90
N ARG A 344 -26.51 9.52 -14.34
CA ARG A 344 -27.59 10.33 -14.94
C ARG A 344 -27.21 10.84 -16.33
N ALA A 345 -25.98 11.31 -16.52
CA ALA A 345 -25.50 11.78 -17.82
C ALA A 345 -25.39 10.66 -18.86
N TYR A 346 -25.13 9.42 -18.44
CA TYR A 346 -25.15 8.25 -19.32
C TYR A 346 -26.59 7.86 -19.70
N GLU A 347 -27.48 7.78 -18.72
CA GLU A 347 -28.90 7.46 -18.94
C GLU A 347 -29.59 8.50 -19.84
N ASN A 348 -29.29 9.78 -19.65
CA ASN A 348 -29.79 10.84 -20.53
C ASN A 348 -29.27 10.69 -21.97
N ARG A 349 -28.00 10.34 -22.17
CA ARG A 349 -27.47 10.08 -23.52
C ARG A 349 -28.16 8.89 -24.19
N GLN A 350 -28.43 7.82 -23.44
CA GLN A 350 -29.18 6.67 -23.97
C GLN A 350 -30.64 7.01 -24.31
N ARG A 351 -31.30 7.86 -23.50
CA ARG A 351 -32.69 8.27 -23.74
C ARG A 351 -32.87 9.23 -24.91
N PHE A 352 -31.89 10.10 -25.17
CA PHE A 352 -31.99 11.16 -26.18
C PHE A 352 -31.21 10.87 -27.48
N GLY A 353 -30.61 9.69 -27.64
CA GLY A 353 -30.12 9.19 -28.93
C GLY A 353 -29.14 10.12 -29.65
N PHE A 354 -28.08 10.54 -28.98
CA PHE A 354 -26.92 11.20 -29.60
C PHE A 354 -25.70 10.29 -29.64
#